data_AF-A0A9E1I1W1-F1
#
_entry.id   AF-A0A9E1I1W1-F1
#
_cell.length_a   1.000
_cell.length_b   1.000
_cell.length_c   1.000
_cell.angle_alpha   90.00
_cell.angle_beta   90.00
_cell.angle_gamma   90.00
#
_symmetry.space_group_name_H-M   'P 1'
#
loop_
_entity.id
_entity.type
_entity.pdbx_description
1 polymer ?
#
loop_
_entity_poly.entity_id
_entity_poly.type
_entity_poly.pdbx_seq_one_letter_code
_entity_poly.pdbx_strand_id
1 'polypeptide(L)' 'MYIPKDYILSDGRKIGNWFLIQRKYYKEGKLTSNQINKLNDFGFRWNTVSKVR' A
#
# COMPACT_ATOMS: atom_id res chain seq x y z
N MET A 1 -0.85 -8.62 3.53
CA MET A 1 -2.27 -8.84 3.23
C MET A 1 -2.51 -8.59 1.74
N TYR A 2 -3.25 -9.45 1.03
CA TYR A 2 -3.71 -9.14 -0.33
C TYR A 2 -4.92 -8.23 -0.18
N ILE A 3 -4.80 -6.97 -0.61
CA ILE A 3 -5.87 -5.98 -0.50
C ILE A 3 -6.44 -5.83 -1.91
N PRO A 4 -7.69 -6.27 -2.16
CA PRO A 4 -8.34 -6.12 -3.45
C PRO A 4 -8.38 -4.66 -3.87
N LYS A 5 -8.36 -4.41 -5.18
CA LYS A 5 -8.43 -3.06 -5.77
C LYS A 5 -9.69 -2.30 -5.32
N ASP A 6 -10.75 -3.04 -5.00
CA ASP A 6 -12.05 -2.56 -4.51
C ASP A 6 -12.20 -2.61 -2.99
N TYR A 7 -11.09 -2.66 -2.24
CA TYR A 7 -11.17 -2.47 -0.79
C TYR A 7 -11.63 -1.03 -0.51
N ILE A 8 -12.89 -0.90 -0.14
CA ILE A 8 -13.55 0.35 0.23
C ILE A 8 -13.56 0.39 1.75
N LEU A 9 -12.96 1.43 2.34
CA LEU A 9 -13.09 1.66 3.79
C LEU A 9 -14.57 1.90 4.10
N SER A 10 -15.00 1.62 5.33
CA SER A 10 -16.38 1.86 5.79
C SER A 10 -16.90 3.30 5.53
N ASP A 11 -15.99 4.24 5.27
CA ASP A 11 -16.23 5.65 4.91
C ASP A 11 -16.34 5.91 3.38
N GLY A 12 -16.55 4.87 2.55
CA GLY A 12 -16.75 5.00 1.10
C GLY A 12 -15.50 5.33 0.27
N ARG A 13 -14.33 5.45 0.90
CA ARG A 13 -13.07 5.76 0.21
C ARG A 13 -12.42 4.49 -0.36
N LYS A 14 -12.16 4.49 -1.67
CA LYS A 14 -11.43 3.42 -2.36
C LYS A 14 -9.95 3.43 -1.97
N ILE A 15 -9.62 2.60 -0.99
CA ILE A 15 -8.26 2.44 -0.47
C ILE A 15 -7.32 1.91 -1.55
N GLY A 16 -7.82 1.10 -2.49
CA GLY A 16 -7.00 0.61 -3.60
C GLY A 16 -6.29 1.74 -4.36
N ASN A 17 -6.95 2.88 -4.59
CA ASN A 17 -6.32 4.02 -5.24
C ASN A 17 -5.29 4.72 -4.34
N TRP A 18 -5.59 4.85 -3.04
CA TRP A 18 -4.63 5.39 -2.07
C TRP A 18 -3.37 4.49 -1.97
N PHE A 19 -3.52 3.17 -1.95
CA PHE A 19 -2.40 2.22 -2.00
C PHE A 19 -1.55 2.38 -3.27
N LEU A 20 -2.18 2.61 -4.43
CA LEU A 20 -1.45 2.87 -5.68
C LEU A 20 -0.65 4.18 -5.60
N ILE A 21 -1.22 5.23 -5.03
CA ILE A 21 -0.54 6.52 -4.81
C ILE A 21 0.63 6.34 -3.85
N GLN A 22 0.44 5.64 -2.71
CA GLN A 22 1.52 5.36 -1.78
C GLN A 22 2.64 4.57 -2.47
N ARG A 23 2.32 3.53 -3.25
CA ARG A 23 3.32 2.76 -4.02
C ARG A 23 4.09 3.63 -5.01
N LYS A 24 3.41 4.56 -5.68
CA LYS A 24 4.05 5.53 -6.57
C LYS A 24 5.00 6.43 -5.80
N TYR A 25 4.58 6.99 -4.67
CA TYR A 25 5.44 7.83 -3.83
C TYR A 25 6.61 7.07 -3.21
N TYR A 26 6.45 5.80 -2.87
CA TYR A 26 7.55 4.93 -2.45
C TYR A 26 8.59 4.79 -3.56
N LYS A 27 8.16 4.49 -4.79
CA LYS A 27 9.05 4.39 -5.95
C LYS A 27 9.71 5.71 -6.32
N GLU A 28 9.00 6.82 -6.17
CA GLU A 28 9.50 8.18 -6.41
C GLU A 28 10.39 8.70 -5.26
N GLY A 29 10.55 7.95 -4.17
CA GLY A 29 11.33 8.40 -3.00
C GLY A 29 10.70 9.56 -2.23
N LYS A 30 9.39 9.81 -2.44
CA LYS A 30 8.63 10.90 -1.80
C LYS A 30 8.10 10.54 -0.41
N LEU A 31 8.17 9.27 -0.03
CA LEU A 31 7.78 8.84 1.31
C LEU A 31 8.95 8.99 2.27
N THR A 32 8.65 9.56 3.43
CA THR A 32 9.58 9.58 4.56
C THR A 32 9.70 8.19 5.17
N SER A 33 10.85 7.89 5.78
CA SER A 33 11.10 6.62 6.49
C SER A 33 10.01 6.34 7.55
N ASN A 34 9.48 7.38 8.19
CA ASN A 34 8.43 7.25 9.18
C ASN A 34 7.07 6.84 8.56
N GLN A 35 6.73 7.36 7.38
CA GLN A 35 5.54 6.93 6.64
C GLN A 35 5.67 5.49 6.17
N ILE A 36 6.86 5.10 5.69
CA ILE A 36 7.16 3.71 5.29
C ILE A 36 7.01 2.77 6.49
N ASN A 37 7.55 3.14 7.65
CA ASN A 37 7.45 2.35 8.87
C ASN A 37 6.00 2.18 9.34
N LYS A 38 5.20 3.26 9.35
CA LYS A 38 3.76 3.17 9.69
C LYS A 38 3.00 2.24 8.74
N LEU A 39 3.33 2.27 7.45
CA LEU A 39 2.70 1.40 6.45
C LEU A 39 3.16 -0.05 6.64
N ASN A 40 4.44 -0.29 6.92
CA ASN A 40 4.96 -1.62 7.22
C ASN A 40 4.35 -2.22 8.49
N ASP A 41 4.18 -1.40 9.55
CA ASP A 41 3.54 -1.79 10.80
C ASP A 41 2.06 -2.14 10.61
N PHE A 42 1.39 -1.41 9.71
CA PHE A 42 0.04 -1.74 9.25
C PHE A 42 -0.02 -3.02 8.38
N GLY A 43 1.11 -3.66 8.08
CA GLY A 43 1.18 -4.86 7.24
C GLY A 43 1.04 -4.58 5.74
N PHE A 44 1.28 -3.34 5.32
CA PHE A 44 1.26 -2.91 3.92
C PHE A 44 2.37 -3.61 3.15
N ARG A 45 2.02 -4.37 2.10
CA ARG A 45 3.00 -5.05 1.24
C ARG A 45 3.26 -4.24 -0.02
N TRP A 46 4.42 -3.58 -0.06
CA TRP A 46 4.90 -2.81 -1.20
C TRP A 46 5.09 -3.65 -2.47
N ASN A 47 5.45 -4.93 -2.30
CA ASN A 47 5.75 -5.86 -3.39
C ASN A 47 4.71 -6.98 -3.48
N THR A 48 4.07 -7.10 -4.64
CA THR A 48 3.38 -8.33 -5.07
C THR A 48 4.34 -9.09 -5.98
N VAL A 49 5.47 -9.56 -5.44
CA VAL A 49 6.25 -10.59 -6.12
C VAL A 49 5.67 -11.92 -5.69
N SER A 50 4.78 -12.45 -6.53
CA SER A 50 4.49 -13.87 -6.57
C SER A 50 5.80 -14.60 -6.85
N LYS A 51 6.27 -15.38 -5.88
CA LYS A 51 7.10 -16.54 -6.16
C LYS A 51 6.72 -17.62 -5.14
N VAL A 52 5.56 -18.22 -5.38
CA VAL A 52 5.38 -19.62 -5.03
C VAL A 52 6.12 -20.38 -6.12
N ARG A 53 7.26 -20.98 -5.74
CA ARG A 53 7.84 -22.12 -6.44
C ARG A 53 7.27 -23.37 -5.78
#